data_AF-A0A7Y5KWX6-F1
#
_entry.id   AF-A0A7Y5KWX6-F1
#
_cell.length_a   1.000
_cell.length_b   1.000
_cell.length_c   1.000
_cell.angle_alpha   90.00
_cell.angle_beta   90.00
_cell.angle_gamma   90.00
#
_symmetry.space_group_name_H-M   'P 1'
#
loop_
_entity.id
_entity.type
_entity.pdbx_description
1 polymer ?
#
loop_
_entity_poly.entity_id
_entity_poly.type
_entity_poly.pdbx_seq_one_letter_code
_entity_poly.pdbx_strand_id
1 'polypeptide(L)'
;MDTDSSSRKDERVTINKEFESYDAFINEYVTNISRSGVFVRSKAPLAIGTQVNLRFTVIMDDIETIEGVGKVVRVHDDPPGMGVVFTELSSYSKGLIDKLLTFQGVHKDE
;
A
#
# COMPACT_ATOMS: atom_id res chain seq x y z
N MET A 1 16.11 -4.28 -30.01
CA MET A 1 16.38 -3.47 -28.80
C MET A 1 15.43 -3.98 -27.74
N ASP A 2 15.91 -4.97 -26.99
CA ASP A 2 15.17 -5.64 -25.92
C ASP A 2 14.91 -4.65 -24.79
N THR A 3 13.64 -4.33 -24.56
CA THR A 3 13.24 -3.57 -23.38
C THR A 3 12.89 -4.57 -22.29
N ASP A 4 13.92 -5.07 -21.61
CA ASP A 4 13.74 -5.82 -20.36
C ASP A 4 13.32 -4.82 -19.28
N SER A 5 12.04 -4.45 -19.25
CA SER A 5 11.42 -3.86 -18.07
C SER A 5 11.14 -4.99 -17.08
N SER A 6 12.20 -5.62 -16.57
CA SER A 6 12.12 -6.46 -15.38
C SER A 6 11.82 -5.54 -14.20
N SER A 7 10.53 -5.22 -14.05
CA SER A 7 9.99 -4.68 -12.81
C SER A 7 10.35 -5.68 -11.71
N ARG A 8 11.42 -5.38 -10.97
CA ARG A 8 11.75 -6.08 -9.73
C ARG A 8 10.51 -5.91 -8.85
N LYS A 9 9.68 -6.96 -8.78
CA LYS A 9 8.47 -6.94 -7.97
C LYS A 9 8.95 -6.92 -6.52
N ASP A 10 8.93 -5.72 -5.92
CA ASP A 10 9.10 -5.60 -4.47
C ASP A 10 8.06 -6.50 -3.79
N GLU A 11 8.50 -7.17 -2.74
CA GLU A 11 7.62 -7.97 -1.90
C GLU A 11 6.48 -7.09 -1.37
N ARG A 12 5.25 -7.63 -1.45
CA ARG A 12 4.04 -6.95 -1.00
C ARG A 12 3.38 -7.77 0.08
N VAL A 13 2.98 -7.09 1.15
CA VAL A 13 2.22 -7.65 2.25
C VAL A 13 0.79 -7.11 2.18
N THR A 14 -0.19 -8.01 2.29
CA THR A 14 -1.60 -7.63 2.42
C THR A 14 -1.86 -7.17 3.84
N ILE A 15 -2.53 -6.03 3.98
CA ILE A 15 -2.91 -5.46 5.27
C ILE A 15 -4.41 -5.18 5.26
N ASN A 16 -5.00 -5.02 6.45
CA ASN A 16 -6.41 -4.66 6.63
C ASN A 16 -7.40 -5.63 5.94
N LYS A 17 -7.10 -6.93 5.97
CA LYS A 17 -7.92 -7.97 5.32
C LYS A 17 -9.34 -8.04 5.89
N GLU A 18 -9.49 -7.73 7.16
CA GLU A 18 -10.76 -7.64 7.87
C GLU A 18 -11.74 -6.64 7.23
N PHE A 19 -11.24 -5.65 6.47
CA PHE A 19 -12.09 -4.68 5.77
C PHE A 19 -12.65 -5.18 4.44
N GLU A 20 -12.18 -6.29 3.89
CA GLU A 20 -12.71 -6.86 2.63
C GLU A 20 -14.21 -7.17 2.72
N SER A 21 -14.72 -7.63 3.88
CA SER A 21 -16.15 -7.87 4.06
C SER A 21 -16.97 -6.59 4.19
N TYR A 22 -16.32 -5.44 4.38
CA TYR A 22 -16.92 -4.11 4.58
C TYR A 22 -16.71 -3.17 3.39
N ASP A 23 -16.28 -3.69 2.25
CA ASP A 23 -16.08 -2.98 0.99
C ASP A 23 -17.24 -2.08 0.58
N ALA A 24 -18.47 -2.53 0.86
CA ALA A 24 -19.67 -1.77 0.54
C ALA A 24 -19.78 -0.48 1.37
N PHE A 25 -19.18 -0.43 2.55
CA PHE A 25 -19.31 0.65 3.52
C PHE A 25 -18.08 1.55 3.62
N ILE A 26 -16.89 0.99 3.38
CA ILE A 26 -15.63 1.74 3.44
C ILE A 26 -15.36 2.39 2.07
N ASN A 27 -15.07 3.69 2.09
CA ASN A 27 -14.79 4.43 0.86
C ASN A 27 -13.37 4.21 0.34
N GLU A 28 -12.41 4.15 1.27
CA GLU A 28 -10.99 4.06 0.94
C GLU A 28 -10.21 3.35 2.04
N TYR A 29 -9.38 2.37 1.69
CA TYR A 29 -8.41 1.77 2.61
C TYR A 29 -7.25 1.13 1.86
N VAL A 30 -6.10 1.00 2.54
CA VAL A 30 -4.91 0.35 1.98
C VAL A 30 -5.07 -1.16 2.08
N THR A 31 -4.95 -1.87 0.95
CA THR A 31 -5.07 -3.34 0.91
C THR A 31 -3.73 -4.05 0.93
N ASN A 32 -2.68 -3.44 0.38
CA ASN A 32 -1.33 -4.00 0.43
C ASN A 32 -0.26 -2.91 0.38
N ILE A 33 0.90 -3.26 0.93
CA ILE A 33 2.05 -2.39 1.09
C ILE A 33 3.33 -3.09 0.67
N SER A 34 4.27 -2.31 0.15
CA SER A 34 5.63 -2.69 -0.24
C SER A 34 6.58 -1.59 0.17
N ARG A 35 7.90 -1.79 -0.01
CA ARG A 35 8.89 -0.73 0.27
C ARG A 35 8.68 0.53 -0.57
N SER A 36 8.20 0.38 -1.79
CA SER A 36 8.07 1.46 -2.77
C SER A 36 6.68 2.09 -2.85
N GLY A 37 5.65 1.45 -2.29
CA GLY A 37 4.30 1.99 -2.37
C GLY A 37 3.19 1.08 -1.87
N VAL A 38 1.96 1.55 -2.01
CA VAL A 38 0.72 0.92 -1.54
C VAL A 38 -0.29 0.76 -2.66
N PHE A 39 -1.20 -0.19 -2.49
CA PHE A 39 -2.47 -0.19 -3.22
C PHE A 39 -3.56 0.29 -2.28
N VAL A 40 -4.30 1.30 -2.73
CA VAL A 40 -5.42 1.89 -2.02
C VAL A 40 -6.68 1.53 -2.78
N ARG A 41 -7.53 0.69 -2.18
CA ARG A 41 -8.88 0.47 -2.70
C ARG A 41 -9.65 1.77 -2.49
N SER A 42 -10.33 2.24 -3.52
CA SER A 42 -11.15 3.46 -3.48
C SER A 42 -12.27 3.37 -4.49
N LYS A 43 -13.48 3.78 -4.10
CA LYS A 43 -14.63 3.89 -5.02
C LYS A 43 -14.49 5.04 -6.02
N ALA A 44 -13.63 6.02 -5.71
CA ALA A 44 -13.36 7.18 -6.55
C ALA A 44 -11.82 7.36 -6.65
N PRO A 45 -11.13 6.50 -7.40
CA PRO A 45 -9.68 6.58 -7.53
C PRO A 45 -9.27 7.89 -8.18
N LEU A 46 -8.17 8.47 -7.67
CA LEU A 46 -7.62 9.71 -8.21
C LEU A 46 -6.87 9.45 -9.52
N ALA A 47 -6.77 10.47 -10.37
CA ALA A 47 -6.09 10.36 -11.65
C ALA A 47 -4.59 10.05 -11.48
N ILE A 48 -4.03 9.30 -12.44
CA ILE A 48 -2.58 9.08 -12.52
C ILE A 48 -1.86 10.43 -12.55
N GLY A 49 -0.80 10.54 -11.75
CA GLY A 49 -0.03 11.76 -11.58
C GLY A 49 -0.41 12.58 -10.35
N THR A 50 -1.59 12.33 -9.75
CA THR A 50 -2.04 13.04 -8.55
C THR A 50 -1.11 12.78 -7.38
N GLN A 51 -0.69 13.84 -6.70
CA GLN A 51 0.08 13.77 -5.46
C GLN A 51 -0.88 13.70 -4.27
N VAL A 52 -0.64 12.78 -3.35
CA VAL A 52 -1.52 12.49 -2.21
C VAL A 52 -0.72 12.48 -0.92
N ASN A 53 -1.32 13.00 0.15
CA ASN A 53 -0.83 12.80 1.50
C ASN A 53 -1.40 11.47 1.99
N LEU A 54 -0.52 10.56 2.39
CA LEU A 54 -0.86 9.24 2.90
C LEU A 54 -0.80 9.29 4.42
N ARG A 55 -1.89 8.86 5.05
CA ARG A 55 -1.97 8.63 6.50
C ARG A 55 -2.91 7.47 6.75
N PHE A 56 -2.36 6.34 7.18
CA PHE A 56 -3.15 5.15 7.48
C PHE A 56 -2.53 4.37 8.63
N THR A 57 -3.36 3.61 9.33
CA THR A 57 -2.94 2.80 10.46
C THR A 57 -2.73 1.35 10.04
N VAL A 58 -1.78 0.69 10.68
CA VAL A 58 -1.56 -0.76 10.60
C VAL A 58 -1.57 -1.34 12.01
N ILE A 59 -2.09 -2.54 12.15
CA ILE A 59 -2.14 -3.25 13.44
C ILE A 59 -1.05 -4.32 13.42
N MET A 60 -0.05 -4.17 14.30
CA MET A 60 0.97 -5.18 14.57
C MET A 60 0.78 -5.66 16.01
N ASP A 61 1.79 -5.50 16.88
CA ASP A 61 1.62 -5.66 18.33
C ASP A 61 0.82 -4.49 18.92
N ASP A 62 1.06 -3.29 18.39
CA ASP A 62 0.36 -2.04 18.69
C ASP A 62 -0.24 -1.43 17.40
N ILE A 63 -1.13 -0.44 17.57
CA ILE A 63 -1.63 0.37 16.45
C ILE A 63 -0.57 1.38 16.06
N GLU A 64 -0.06 1.25 14.84
CA GLU A 64 0.98 2.10 14.29
C GLU A 64 0.44 2.96 13.14
N THR A 65 0.97 4.18 12.99
CA THR A 65 0.57 5.09 11.90
C THR A 65 1.70 5.25 10.89
N ILE A 66 1.38 5.02 9.61
CA ILE A 66 2.26 5.29 8.48
C ILE A 66 1.83 6.60 7.82
N GLU A 67 2.78 7.53 7.71
CA GLU A 67 2.57 8.86 7.13
C GLU A 67 3.62 9.16 6.07
N GLY A 68 3.19 9.80 4.99
CA GLY A 68 4.07 10.23 3.91
C GLY A 68 3.34 10.91 2.77
N VAL A 69 4.07 11.09 1.67
CA VAL A 69 3.56 11.63 0.42
C VAL A 69 3.73 10.57 -0.66
N GLY A 70 2.75 10.46 -1.53
CA GLY A 70 2.81 9.55 -2.66
C GLY A 70 2.25 10.14 -3.94
N LYS A 71 2.45 9.41 -5.04
CA LYS A 71 1.94 9.75 -6.36
C LYS A 71 1.20 8.56 -6.95
N VAL A 72 0.00 8.82 -7.47
CA VAL A 72 -0.79 7.81 -8.18
C VAL A 72 -0.08 7.45 -9.49
N VAL A 73 0.18 6.16 -9.71
CA VAL A 73 0.83 5.65 -10.93
C VAL A 73 -0.01 4.67 -11.73
N ARG A 74 -1.07 4.13 -11.12
CA ARG A 74 -2.03 3.26 -11.79
C ARG A 74 -3.40 3.37 -11.14
N VAL A 75 -4.45 3.17 -11.92
CA VAL A 75 -5.83 3.05 -11.49
C VAL A 75 -6.35 1.68 -11.93
N HIS A 76 -7.17 1.06 -11.10
CA HIS A 76 -7.82 -0.22 -11.36
C HIS A 76 -9.33 -0.08 -11.18
N ASP A 77 -10.08 -0.77 -12.03
CA ASP A 77 -11.55 -0.78 -11.96
C ASP A 77 -12.09 -1.97 -11.15
N ASP A 78 -11.32 -3.07 -11.06
CA ASP A 78 -11.71 -4.28 -10.32
C ASP A 78 -10.51 -4.98 -9.64
N PRO A 79 -10.40 -4.95 -8.29
CA PRO A 79 -11.19 -4.11 -7.40
C PRO A 79 -10.86 -2.62 -7.63
N PRO A 80 -11.86 -1.72 -7.47
CA PRO A 80 -11.67 -0.30 -7.76
C PRO A 80 -10.64 0.31 -6.80
N GLY A 81 -9.67 1.03 -7.35
CA GLY A 81 -8.61 1.62 -6.54
C GLY A 81 -7.44 2.16 -7.33
N MET A 82 -6.37 2.48 -6.62
CA MET A 82 -5.19 3.11 -7.17
C MET A 82 -3.90 2.59 -6.54
N GLY A 83 -2.87 2.42 -7.37
CA GLY A 83 -1.52 2.18 -6.91
C GLY A 83 -0.80 3.51 -6.70
N VAL A 84 -0.25 3.70 -5.51
CA VAL A 84 0.46 4.91 -5.09
C VAL A 84 1.89 4.55 -4.76
N VAL A 85 2.86 5.21 -5.39
CA VAL A 85 4.28 5.10 -5.02
C VAL A 85 4.60 6.15 -3.99
N PHE A 86 5.41 5.81 -3.00
CA PHE A 86 5.90 6.78 -2.04
C PHE A 86 6.92 7.71 -2.69
N THR A 87 6.68 9.01 -2.59
CA THR A 87 7.65 10.04 -2.96
C THR A 87 8.43 10.51 -1.75
N GLU A 88 7.78 10.54 -0.58
CA GLU A 88 8.39 10.90 0.70
C GLU A 88 7.80 10.05 1.82
N LEU A 89 8.65 9.61 2.74
CA LEU A 89 8.24 8.92 3.96
C LEU A 89 9.05 9.46 5.13
N SER A 90 8.42 9.54 6.30
CA SER A 90 9.18 9.77 7.52
C SER A 90 10.13 8.59 7.78
N SER A 91 11.28 8.85 8.42
CA SER A 91 12.23 7.78 8.81
C SER A 91 11.56 6.72 9.69
N TYR A 92 10.61 7.15 10.53
CA TYR A 92 9.81 6.27 11.37
C TYR A 92 8.94 5.34 10.53
N SER A 93 8.12 5.90 9.64
CA SER A 93 7.22 5.13 8.78
C SER A 93 7.98 4.19 7.84
N LYS A 94 9.16 4.59 7.35
CA LYS A 94 10.04 3.71 6.58
C LYS A 94 10.50 2.50 7.39
N GLY A 95 10.93 2.72 8.64
CA GLY A 95 11.30 1.64 9.56
C GLY A 95 10.13 0.71 9.91
N LEU A 96 8.92 1.26 10.07
CA LEU A 96 7.71 0.45 10.28
C LEU A 96 7.39 -0.43 9.08
N ILE A 97 7.48 0.11 7.85
CA ILE A 97 7.26 -0.67 6.63
C ILE A 97 8.27 -1.81 6.55
N ASP A 98 9.54 -1.54 6.81
CA ASP A 98 10.58 -2.56 6.80
C ASP A 98 10.30 -3.68 7.82
N LYS A 99 9.88 -3.33 9.04
CA LYS A 99 9.45 -4.30 10.06
C LYS A 99 8.24 -5.11 9.58
N LEU A 100 7.21 -4.45 9.07
CA LEU A 100 5.97 -5.09 8.62
C LEU A 100 6.24 -6.12 7.51
N LEU A 101 7.12 -5.80 6.57
CA LEU A 101 7.53 -6.72 5.51
C LEU A 101 8.29 -7.94 6.05
N THR A 102 9.12 -7.76 7.08
CA THR A 102 9.81 -8.89 7.71
C THR A 102 8.89 -9.78 8.55
N PHE A 103 7.92 -9.20 9.27
CA PHE A 103 7.01 -9.96 10.15
C PHE A 103 6.04 -10.84 9.37
N GLN A 104 5.46 -10.32 8.29
CA GLN A 104 4.46 -11.06 7.50
C GLN A 104 5.08 -12.06 6.51
N GLY A 105 6.37 -11.96 6.22
CA GLY A 105 7.12 -13.00 5.53
C GLY A 105 7.22 -14.30 6.34
N VAL A 106 7.23 -14.21 7.68
CA VAL A 106 7.38 -15.37 8.57
C VAL A 106 6.09 -16.19 8.69
N HIS A 107 4.91 -15.56 8.58
CA HIS A 107 3.61 -16.26 8.69
C HIS A 107 3.11 -16.89 7.38
N LYS A 108 3.90 -16.81 6.29
CA LYS A 108 3.52 -17.37 4.99
C LYS A 108 4.01 -18.81 4.77
N ASP A 109 4.82 -19.32 5.70
CA ASP A 109 5.48 -20.64 5.62
C ASP A 109 4.91 -21.69 6.60
N GLU A 110 3.73 -21.44 7.20
CA GLU A 110 2.96 -22.44 7.99
C GLU A 110 1.71 -22.95 7.26
#